data_AF-A0A1B7NMW9-F1
#
_entry.id   AF-A0A1B7NMW9-F1
#
_cell.length_a   1.000
_cell.length_b   1.000
_cell.length_c   1.000
_cell.angle_alpha   90.00
_cell.angle_beta   90.00
_cell.angle_gamma   90.00
#
_symmetry.space_group_name_H-M   'P 1'
#
loop_
_entity.id
_entity.type
_entity.pdbx_description
1 polymer ?
#
loop_
_entity_poly.entity_id
_entity_poly.type
_entity_poly.pdbx_seq_one_letter_code
_entity_poly.pdbx_strand_id
1 'polypeptide(L)'
;MEPQAQEPLYIGFDLSTQQLKGLVVTSSLKVVYVAKFDFDADACGFPVENGVQTNEAEHEVFAPVAMWLQALDAVLLQLKEQGVDFRRVRAISGAGQQHGSVYWNEGAERILAGLDAGKRLEEQVAAALSHPHSPNWQDASTQRECDQFDEFLGGPVELAAVTGSKAHH
;
A
#
# COMPACT_ATOMS: atom_id res chain seq x y z
N MET A 1 -26.16 26.76 -25.12
CA MET A 1 -26.04 26.23 -23.75
C MET A 1 -24.58 25.90 -23.56
N GLU A 2 -23.85 26.68 -22.75
CA GLU A 2 -22.48 26.30 -22.38
C GLU A 2 -22.53 24.96 -21.63
N PRO A 3 -21.59 24.03 -21.88
CA PRO A 3 -21.52 22.81 -21.09
C PRO A 3 -21.22 23.22 -19.65
N GLN A 4 -22.15 22.91 -18.75
CA GLN A 4 -21.96 23.15 -17.33
C GLN A 4 -20.71 22.37 -16.88
N ALA A 5 -19.70 23.11 -16.40
CA ALA A 5 -18.46 22.50 -15.96
C ALA A 5 -18.75 21.45 -14.89
N GLN A 6 -18.37 20.19 -15.16
CA GLN A 6 -18.61 19.10 -14.23
C GLN A 6 -17.77 19.30 -12.96
N GLU A 7 -18.36 19.02 -11.79
CA GLU A 7 -17.69 19.22 -10.50
C GLU A 7 -16.39 18.40 -10.41
N PRO A 8 -15.26 18.99 -9.97
CA PRO A 8 -14.00 18.26 -9.75
C PRO A 8 -14.13 17.11 -8.73
N LEU A 9 -13.34 16.06 -8.95
CA LEU A 9 -13.25 14.89 -8.07
C LEU A 9 -11.83 14.74 -7.50
N TYR A 10 -11.73 14.09 -6.34
CA TYR A 10 -10.47 13.77 -5.67
C TYR A 10 -10.54 12.32 -5.17
N ILE A 11 -9.47 11.57 -5.33
CA ILE A 11 -9.41 10.17 -4.88
C ILE A 11 -8.51 10.06 -3.65
N GLY A 12 -9.01 9.39 -2.62
CA GLY A 12 -8.25 8.99 -1.44
C GLY A 12 -8.16 7.47 -1.39
N PHE A 13 -6.94 6.94 -1.27
CA PHE A 13 -6.71 5.52 -1.01
C PHE A 13 -6.33 5.26 0.45
N ASP A 14 -6.66 4.09 0.95
CA ASP A 14 -6.23 3.59 2.26
C ASP A 14 -5.80 2.13 2.12
N LEU A 15 -4.48 1.91 2.03
CA LEU A 15 -3.88 0.59 2.01
C LEU A 15 -3.64 0.14 3.46
N SER A 16 -4.66 -0.46 4.05
CA SER A 16 -4.63 -0.96 5.43
C SER A 16 -4.07 -2.39 5.50
N THR A 17 -4.05 -3.00 6.68
CA THR A 17 -3.59 -4.38 6.86
C THR A 17 -4.47 -5.40 6.17
N GLN A 18 -5.80 -5.21 6.15
CA GLN A 18 -6.77 -6.23 5.71
C GLN A 18 -7.44 -5.91 4.37
N GLN A 19 -7.32 -4.67 3.89
CA GLN A 19 -8.00 -4.23 2.68
C GLN A 19 -7.34 -3.00 2.06
N LEU A 20 -7.58 -2.81 0.76
CA LEU A 20 -7.43 -1.52 0.10
C LEU A 20 -8.80 -0.88 -0.08
N LYS A 21 -8.93 0.39 0.30
CA LYS A 21 -10.14 1.19 0.06
C LYS A 21 -9.84 2.37 -0.83
N GLY A 22 -10.75 2.66 -1.77
CA GLY A 22 -10.74 3.85 -2.60
C GLY A 22 -12.00 4.68 -2.37
N LEU A 23 -11.84 5.95 -2.02
CA LEU A 23 -12.92 6.92 -1.87
C LEU A 23 -12.79 8.00 -2.94
N VAL A 24 -13.92 8.40 -3.51
CA VAL A 24 -13.99 9.55 -4.42
C VAL A 24 -14.83 10.63 -3.77
N VAL A 25 -14.27 11.82 -3.64
CA VAL A 25 -14.92 12.98 -3.02
C VAL A 25 -15.04 14.15 -3.98
N THR A 26 -16.06 14.96 -3.75
CA THR A 26 -16.26 16.23 -4.47
C THR A 26 -15.52 17.39 -3.82
N SER A 27 -15.54 18.56 -4.43
CA SER A 27 -14.96 19.79 -3.87
C SER A 27 -15.69 20.27 -2.59
N SER A 28 -16.91 19.79 -2.35
CA SER A 28 -17.68 20.02 -1.13
C SER A 28 -17.44 18.95 -0.04
N LEU A 29 -16.39 18.13 -0.19
CA LEU A 29 -16.01 17.05 0.73
C LEU A 29 -17.08 15.96 0.89
N LYS A 30 -17.94 15.78 -0.12
CA LYS A 30 -18.94 14.71 -0.13
C LYS A 30 -18.36 13.47 -0.79
N VAL A 31 -18.45 12.33 -0.12
CA VAL A 31 -18.14 11.02 -0.71
C VAL A 31 -19.22 10.68 -1.72
N VAL A 32 -18.82 10.38 -2.95
CA VAL A 32 -19.72 10.04 -4.06
C VAL A 32 -19.51 8.62 -4.60
N TYR A 33 -18.33 8.04 -4.41
CA TYR A 33 -18.04 6.66 -4.76
C TYR A 33 -17.14 6.02 -3.71
N VAL A 34 -17.31 4.71 -3.53
CA VAL A 34 -16.54 3.87 -2.60
C VAL A 34 -16.26 2.55 -3.28
N ALA A 35 -15.01 2.16 -3.35
CA ALA A 35 -14.58 0.83 -3.75
C ALA A 35 -13.70 0.23 -2.65
N LYS A 36 -13.72 -1.10 -2.53
CA LYS A 36 -12.91 -1.82 -1.57
C LYS A 36 -12.46 -3.16 -2.14
N PHE A 37 -11.34 -3.64 -1.63
CA PHE A 37 -10.81 -4.96 -1.91
C PHE A 37 -10.32 -5.55 -0.60
N ASP A 38 -11.00 -6.58 -0.14
CA ASP A 38 -10.69 -7.31 1.09
C ASP A 38 -9.66 -8.40 0.76
N PHE A 39 -8.53 -8.41 1.45
CA PHE A 39 -7.40 -9.28 1.08
C PHE A 39 -7.72 -10.76 1.28
N ASP A 40 -8.44 -11.11 2.34
CA ASP A 40 -8.80 -12.50 2.62
C ASP A 40 -9.90 -12.99 1.69
N ALA A 41 -10.89 -12.13 1.40
CA ALA A 41 -12.05 -12.52 0.63
C ALA A 41 -11.84 -12.44 -0.90
N ASP A 42 -11.10 -11.44 -1.37
CA ASP A 42 -11.04 -11.10 -2.80
C ASP A 42 -9.69 -11.48 -3.45
N ALA A 43 -8.61 -11.64 -2.68
CA ALA A 43 -7.30 -11.93 -3.24
C ALA A 43 -7.20 -13.37 -3.77
N CYS A 44 -6.59 -13.52 -4.94
CA CYS A 44 -6.41 -14.81 -5.60
C CYS A 44 -4.93 -15.19 -5.61
N GLY A 45 -4.60 -16.35 -5.07
CA GLY A 45 -3.23 -16.90 -5.10
C GLY A 45 -2.35 -16.54 -3.90
N PHE A 46 -2.90 -15.89 -2.88
CA PHE A 46 -2.18 -15.50 -1.67
C PHE A 46 -2.82 -16.18 -0.45
N PRO A 47 -2.10 -17.09 0.25
CA PRO A 47 -2.60 -17.67 1.47
C PRO A 47 -2.34 -16.70 2.63
N VAL A 48 -3.23 -15.71 2.78
CA VAL A 48 -3.22 -14.73 3.87
C VAL A 48 -4.34 -15.00 4.86
N GLU A 49 -4.12 -14.61 6.10
CA GLU A 49 -5.14 -14.50 7.15
C GLU A 49 -5.06 -13.10 7.76
N ASN A 50 -6.18 -12.39 7.80
CA ASN A 50 -6.25 -10.98 8.14
C ASN A 50 -5.26 -10.11 7.35
N GLY A 51 -5.09 -10.42 6.06
CA GLY A 51 -4.26 -9.68 5.11
C GLY A 51 -2.74 -9.87 5.26
N VAL A 52 -2.30 -10.81 6.10
CA VAL A 52 -0.88 -11.09 6.34
C VAL A 52 -0.58 -12.59 6.28
N GLN A 53 0.71 -12.90 6.20
CA GLN A 53 1.29 -14.22 6.40
C GLN A 53 2.19 -14.16 7.63
N THR A 54 2.19 -15.24 8.40
CA THR A 54 2.97 -15.32 9.64
C THR A 54 3.96 -16.47 9.56
N ASN A 55 5.21 -16.20 9.92
CA ASN A 55 6.20 -17.22 10.22
C ASN A 55 6.35 -17.34 11.74
N GLU A 56 5.60 -18.26 12.35
CA GLU A 56 5.57 -18.45 13.80
C GLU A 56 6.93 -18.84 14.40
N ALA A 57 7.81 -19.49 13.63
CA ALA A 57 9.12 -19.93 14.12
C ALA A 57 10.07 -18.75 14.38
N GLU A 58 9.94 -17.69 13.59
CA GLU A 58 10.81 -16.50 13.63
C GLU A 58 10.05 -15.24 14.10
N HIS A 59 8.77 -15.38 14.44
CA HIS A 59 7.87 -14.26 14.80
C HIS A 59 7.76 -13.17 13.71
N GLU A 60 7.88 -13.56 12.43
CA GLU A 60 7.74 -12.63 11.30
C GLU A 60 6.28 -12.50 10.89
N VAL A 61 5.89 -11.28 10.53
CA VAL A 61 4.56 -10.98 9.95
C VAL A 61 4.77 -10.15 8.70
N PHE A 62 4.29 -10.62 7.57
CA PHE A 62 4.54 -9.98 6.27
C PHE A 62 3.36 -10.10 5.32
N ALA A 63 3.34 -9.28 4.27
CA ALA A 63 2.31 -9.30 3.25
C ALA A 63 2.94 -9.37 1.84
N PRO A 64 2.39 -10.18 0.91
CA PRO A 64 2.82 -10.18 -0.48
C PRO A 64 2.54 -8.83 -1.15
N VAL A 65 3.55 -8.18 -1.71
CA VAL A 65 3.36 -6.89 -2.41
C VAL A 65 2.48 -7.06 -3.65
N ALA A 66 2.56 -8.22 -4.31
CA ALA A 66 1.72 -8.59 -5.44
C ALA A 66 0.20 -8.55 -5.12
N MET A 67 -0.18 -8.89 -3.88
CA MET A 67 -1.56 -8.81 -3.42
C MET A 67 -2.07 -7.37 -3.40
N TRP A 68 -1.24 -6.41 -2.98
CA TRP A 68 -1.61 -5.00 -2.99
C TRP A 68 -1.76 -4.44 -4.40
N LEU A 69 -0.96 -4.93 -5.34
CA LEU A 69 -1.08 -4.58 -6.77
C LEU A 69 -2.39 -5.11 -7.35
N GLN A 70 -2.75 -6.36 -7.04
CA GLN A 70 -4.03 -6.96 -7.42
C GLN A 70 -5.22 -6.16 -6.84
N ALA A 71 -5.10 -5.72 -5.58
CA ALA A 71 -6.11 -4.89 -4.94
C ALA A 71 -6.27 -3.52 -5.62
N LEU A 72 -5.17 -2.88 -6.03
CA LEU A 72 -5.21 -1.59 -6.72
C LEU A 72 -5.88 -1.68 -8.09
N ASP A 73 -5.55 -2.71 -8.88
CA ASP A 73 -6.22 -3.01 -10.14
C ASP A 73 -7.73 -3.16 -9.93
N ALA A 74 -8.14 -3.95 -8.93
CA ALA A 74 -9.53 -4.22 -8.64
C ALA A 74 -10.30 -2.98 -8.15
N VAL A 75 -9.73 -2.18 -7.25
CA VAL A 75 -10.36 -0.94 -6.75
C VAL A 75 -10.54 0.07 -7.88
N LEU A 76 -9.54 0.26 -8.75
CA LEU A 76 -9.65 1.15 -9.90
C LEU A 76 -10.70 0.67 -10.90
N LEU A 77 -10.78 -0.65 -11.14
CA LEU A 77 -11.81 -1.24 -11.99
C LEU A 77 -13.21 -1.04 -11.40
N GLN A 78 -13.42 -1.32 -10.12
CA GLN A 78 -14.70 -1.09 -9.44
C GLN A 78 -15.14 0.38 -9.54
N LEU A 79 -14.23 1.33 -9.31
CA LEU A 79 -14.54 2.76 -9.46
C LEU A 79 -14.96 3.10 -10.90
N LYS A 80 -14.28 2.53 -11.90
CA LYS A 80 -14.66 2.67 -13.31
C LYS A 80 -16.06 2.11 -13.58
N GLU A 81 -16.35 0.92 -13.08
CA GLU A 81 -17.65 0.24 -13.24
C GLU A 81 -18.79 0.97 -12.53
N GLN A 82 -18.52 1.63 -11.40
CA GLN A 82 -19.46 2.53 -10.72
C GLN A 82 -19.73 3.82 -11.50
N GLY A 83 -18.98 4.10 -12.57
CA GLY A 83 -19.18 5.26 -13.45
C GLY A 83 -18.38 6.49 -13.04
N VAL A 84 -17.28 6.33 -12.29
CA VAL A 84 -16.35 7.44 -12.04
C VAL A 84 -15.79 7.95 -13.36
N ASP A 85 -16.04 9.21 -13.67
CA ASP A 85 -15.36 9.88 -14.78
C ASP A 85 -13.99 10.39 -14.31
N PHE A 86 -12.96 9.55 -14.53
CA PHE A 86 -11.58 9.85 -14.15
C PHE A 86 -11.01 11.13 -14.76
N ARG A 87 -11.61 11.68 -15.83
CA ARG A 87 -11.20 12.97 -16.41
C ARG A 87 -11.48 14.16 -15.47
N ARG A 88 -12.37 13.99 -14.50
CA ARG A 88 -12.70 14.99 -13.47
C ARG A 88 -11.76 14.95 -12.28
N VAL A 89 -10.96 13.90 -12.14
CA VAL A 89 -10.06 13.72 -11.00
C VAL A 89 -8.92 14.73 -11.09
N ARG A 90 -8.83 15.61 -10.08
CA ARG A 90 -7.82 16.68 -10.03
C ARG A 90 -6.62 16.34 -9.16
N ALA A 91 -6.80 15.48 -8.16
CA ALA A 91 -5.72 14.97 -7.35
C ALA A 91 -6.05 13.58 -6.80
N ILE A 92 -4.99 12.86 -6.49
CA ILE A 92 -5.01 11.56 -5.82
C ILE A 92 -4.07 11.67 -4.63
N SER A 93 -4.49 11.15 -3.49
CA SER A 93 -3.65 10.95 -2.32
C SER A 93 -4.01 9.62 -1.67
N GLY A 94 -3.24 9.19 -0.68
CA GLY A 94 -3.59 8.02 0.09
C GLY A 94 -2.81 7.89 1.39
N ALA A 95 -3.26 6.95 2.20
CA ALA A 95 -2.57 6.44 3.36
C ALA A 95 -2.14 4.99 3.09
N GLY A 96 -1.03 4.60 3.70
CA GLY A 96 -0.61 3.20 3.79
C GLY A 96 -0.39 2.84 5.25
N GLN A 97 -0.57 1.56 5.56
CA GLN A 97 -0.18 1.02 6.85
C GLN A 97 1.26 1.41 7.17
N GLN A 98 1.49 1.88 8.40
CA GLN A 98 2.79 2.38 8.82
C GLN A 98 3.79 1.22 8.95
N HIS A 99 5.08 1.57 8.95
CA HIS A 99 6.22 0.65 9.16
C HIS A 99 6.47 -0.41 8.08
N GLY A 100 5.47 -0.74 7.26
CA GLY A 100 5.65 -1.57 6.07
C GLY A 100 6.63 -0.96 5.07
N SER A 101 7.38 -1.80 4.38
CA SER A 101 8.44 -1.39 3.44
C SER A 101 8.44 -2.25 2.18
N VAL A 102 8.61 -1.61 1.02
CA VAL A 102 8.68 -2.28 -0.29
C VAL A 102 10.10 -2.16 -0.82
N TYR A 103 10.65 -3.30 -1.26
CA TYR A 103 12.04 -3.40 -1.70
C TYR A 103 12.10 -3.50 -3.23
N TRP A 104 12.58 -2.43 -3.85
CA TRP A 104 12.71 -2.30 -5.30
C TRP A 104 14.10 -2.74 -5.76
N ASN A 105 14.17 -3.38 -6.92
CA ASN A 105 15.44 -3.66 -7.59
C ASN A 105 15.88 -2.52 -8.51
N GLU A 106 17.08 -2.63 -9.09
CA GLU A 106 17.65 -1.62 -10.00
C GLU A 106 16.81 -1.33 -11.25
N GLY A 107 15.94 -2.26 -11.65
CA GLY A 107 15.10 -2.15 -12.84
C GLY A 107 13.78 -1.42 -12.59
N ALA A 108 13.44 -1.08 -11.35
CA ALA A 108 12.12 -0.60 -10.97
C ALA A 108 11.68 0.66 -11.71
N GLU A 109 12.54 1.68 -11.77
CA GLU A 109 12.21 2.94 -12.47
C GLU A 109 11.88 2.70 -13.94
N ARG A 110 12.67 1.87 -14.62
CA ARG A 110 12.46 1.53 -16.04
C ARG A 110 11.15 0.77 -16.23
N ILE A 111 10.86 -0.20 -15.36
CA ILE A 111 9.63 -1.02 -15.44
C ILE A 111 8.39 -0.15 -15.19
N LEU A 112 8.41 0.68 -14.15
CA LEU A 112 7.30 1.58 -13.79
C LEU A 112 7.06 2.66 -14.85
N ALA A 113 8.12 3.18 -15.49
CA ALA A 113 7.99 4.13 -16.60
C ALA A 113 7.42 3.50 -17.87
N GLY A 114 7.49 2.17 -18.01
CA GLY A 114 7.10 1.41 -19.19
C GLY A 114 5.82 0.59 -19.04
N LEU A 115 4.97 0.89 -18.06
CA LEU A 115 3.73 0.14 -17.82
C LEU A 115 2.80 0.17 -19.03
N ASP A 116 2.29 -1.01 -19.39
CA ASP A 116 1.29 -1.22 -20.43
C ASP A 116 -0.12 -1.17 -19.82
N ALA A 117 -0.94 -0.23 -20.28
CA ALA A 117 -2.31 -0.03 -19.81
C ALA A 117 -3.26 -1.21 -20.16
N GLY A 118 -2.84 -2.13 -21.05
CA GLY A 118 -3.58 -3.33 -21.40
C GLY A 118 -3.34 -4.52 -20.47
N LYS A 119 -2.44 -4.39 -19.48
CA LYS A 119 -2.02 -5.48 -18.59
C LYS A 119 -2.24 -5.11 -17.13
N ARG A 120 -2.29 -6.12 -16.26
CA ARG A 120 -2.43 -5.93 -14.82
C ARG A 120 -1.13 -5.42 -14.21
N LEU A 121 -1.21 -4.72 -13.09
CA LEU A 121 -0.03 -4.25 -12.35
C LEU A 121 0.76 -5.41 -11.77
N GLU A 122 0.07 -6.42 -11.21
CA GLU A 122 0.68 -7.62 -10.64
C GLU A 122 1.66 -8.29 -11.62
N GLU A 123 1.24 -8.45 -12.89
CA GLU A 123 2.00 -9.11 -13.96
C GLU A 123 3.26 -8.32 -14.39
N GLN A 124 3.27 -7.02 -14.18
CA GLN A 124 4.32 -6.12 -14.69
C GLN A 124 5.30 -5.68 -13.61
N VAL A 125 4.79 -5.40 -12.42
CA VAL A 125 5.53 -4.78 -11.32
C VAL A 125 6.26 -5.84 -10.47
N ALA A 126 5.83 -7.11 -10.48
CA ALA A 126 6.54 -8.18 -9.75
C ALA A 126 8.03 -8.26 -10.13
N ALA A 127 8.37 -8.02 -11.40
CA ALA A 127 9.75 -8.01 -11.89
C ALA A 127 10.59 -6.80 -11.40
N ALA A 128 9.96 -5.78 -10.81
CA ALA A 128 10.62 -4.61 -10.25
C ALA A 128 10.98 -4.77 -8.76
N LEU A 129 10.52 -5.84 -8.12
CA LEU A 129 10.79 -6.11 -6.71
C LEU A 129 12.10 -6.87 -6.55
N SER A 130 12.90 -6.49 -5.55
CA SER A 130 14.04 -7.30 -5.08
C SER A 130 13.62 -8.30 -4.01
N HIS A 131 12.51 -8.02 -3.31
CA HIS A 131 11.89 -8.92 -2.36
C HIS A 131 10.37 -8.92 -2.55
N PRO A 132 9.71 -10.09 -2.64
CA PRO A 132 8.28 -10.16 -2.98
C PRO A 132 7.34 -9.78 -1.82
N HIS A 133 7.85 -9.76 -0.59
CA HIS A 133 7.06 -9.47 0.61
C HIS A 133 7.50 -8.17 1.27
N SER A 134 6.55 -7.49 1.91
CA SER A 134 6.78 -6.38 2.84
C SER A 134 6.62 -6.89 4.27
N PRO A 135 7.50 -6.53 5.21
CA PRO A 135 7.20 -6.71 6.64
C PRO A 135 5.95 -5.91 7.00
N ASN A 136 5.24 -6.36 8.02
CA ASN A 136 4.06 -5.72 8.56
C ASN A 136 4.39 -4.97 9.86
N TRP A 137 3.54 -4.03 10.28
CA TRP A 137 3.69 -3.33 11.57
C TRP A 137 3.58 -4.26 12.79
N GLN A 138 3.04 -5.47 12.60
CA GLN A 138 2.94 -6.51 13.62
C GLN A 138 4.20 -7.39 13.72
N ASP A 139 5.20 -7.17 12.85
CA ASP A 139 6.43 -7.97 12.84
C ASP A 139 7.28 -7.70 14.08
N ALA A 140 7.55 -8.73 14.86
CA ALA A 140 8.33 -8.63 16.10
C ALA A 140 9.67 -9.36 16.01
N SER A 141 10.13 -9.68 14.80
CA SER A 141 11.30 -10.55 14.57
C SER A 141 12.65 -9.84 14.76
N THR A 142 12.65 -8.51 14.85
CA THR A 142 13.87 -7.67 14.76
C THR A 142 14.40 -7.16 16.11
N GLN A 143 14.14 -7.89 17.21
CA GLN A 143 14.65 -7.52 18.54
C GLN A 143 16.18 -7.44 18.57
N ARG A 144 16.87 -8.34 17.86
CA ARG A 144 18.33 -8.34 17.78
C ARG A 144 18.86 -7.04 17.15
N GLU A 145 18.23 -6.58 16.08
CA GLU A 145 18.59 -5.34 15.39
C GLU A 145 18.28 -4.12 16.27
N CYS A 146 17.18 -4.16 17.05
CA CYS A 146 16.87 -3.13 18.04
C CYS A 146 17.98 -3.00 19.10
N ASP A 147 18.47 -4.13 19.63
CA ASP A 147 19.56 -4.15 20.62
C ASP A 147 20.87 -3.62 20.02
N GLN A 148 21.15 -3.94 18.76
CA GLN A 148 22.32 -3.42 18.04
C GLN A 148 22.26 -1.90 17.84
N PHE A 149 21.07 -1.34 17.59
CA PHE A 149 20.90 0.12 17.55
C PHE A 149 21.24 0.75 18.89
N ASP A 150 20.70 0.21 19.98
CA ASP A 150 20.94 0.75 21.32
C ASP A 150 22.43 0.64 21.70
N GLU A 151 23.10 -0.49 21.41
CA GLU A 151 24.54 -0.66 21.65
C GLU A 151 25.38 0.37 20.87
N PHE A 152 25.07 0.57 19.58
CA PHE A 152 25.83 1.46 18.71
C PHE A 152 25.59 2.94 18.98
N LEU A 153 24.36 3.31 19.32
CA LEU A 153 23.94 4.71 19.52
C LEU A 153 24.11 5.19 20.97
N GLY A 154 24.53 4.32 21.89
CA GLY A 154 24.70 4.67 23.30
C GLY A 154 23.41 4.63 24.12
N GLY A 155 22.36 4.01 23.59
CA GLY A 155 21.10 3.70 24.26
C GLY A 155 19.86 4.32 23.61
N PRO A 156 18.66 3.95 24.11
CA PRO A 156 17.38 4.27 23.46
C PRO A 156 17.03 5.77 23.47
N VAL A 157 17.62 6.55 24.38
CA VAL A 157 17.37 7.99 24.50
C VAL A 157 17.98 8.76 23.33
N GLU A 158 19.16 8.37 22.87
CA GLU A 158 19.87 9.06 21.80
C GLU A 158 19.14 8.90 20.46
N LEU A 159 18.65 7.69 20.18
CA LEU A 159 17.83 7.44 18.99
C LEU A 159 16.51 8.24 19.05
N ALA A 160 15.83 8.22 20.20
CA ALA A 160 14.58 8.96 20.39
C ALA A 160 14.74 10.48 20.28
N ALA A 161 15.88 11.03 20.70
CA ALA A 161 16.16 12.47 20.59
C ALA A 161 16.21 12.95 19.13
N VAL A 162 16.59 12.08 18.19
CA VAL A 162 16.71 12.42 16.76
C VAL A 162 15.47 12.03 15.97
N THR A 163 14.88 10.87 16.24
CA THR A 163 13.79 10.30 15.42
C THR A 163 12.41 10.44 16.03
N GLY A 164 12.32 10.82 17.31
CA GLY A 164 11.08 10.87 18.09
C GLY A 164 10.70 9.54 18.76
N SER A 165 11.43 8.45 18.48
CA SER A 165 11.17 7.10 19.04
C SER A 165 12.46 6.33 19.31
N LYS A 166 12.44 5.42 20.28
CA LYS A 166 13.52 4.42 20.44
C LYS A 166 13.44 3.37 19.33
N ALA A 167 14.34 2.39 19.33
CA ALA A 167 14.21 1.24 18.43
C ALA A 167 12.95 0.43 18.80
N HIS A 168 12.20 0.03 17.79
CA HIS A 168 10.96 -0.72 17.92
C HIS A 168 10.92 -1.81 16.85
N HIS A 169 10.31 -2.92 17.22
CA HIS A 169 9.79 -3.98 16.37
C HIS A 169 8.30 -4.08 16.72
#